data_AF-S4NMT4-F1
#
_entry.id   AF-S4NMT4-F1
#
_cell.length_a   1.000
_cell.length_b   1.000
_cell.length_c   1.000
_cell.angle_alpha   90.00
_cell.angle_beta   90.00
_cell.angle_gamma   90.00
#
_symmetry.space_group_name_H-M   'P 1'
#
loop_
_entity.id
_entity.type
_entity.pdbx_description
1 polymer ?
#
loop_
_entity_poly.entity_id
_entity_poly.type
_entity_poly.pdbx_seq_one_letter_code
_entity_poly.pdbx_strand_id
1 'polypeptide(L)'
;SLVEPDNNLLNELVAMGYPPEPARNALRLAGNQISGAVDLLAIAASQAFYYSNPSTSADPATKKKDAVLKRLRKRELALNRLRTAIRPEEDDYLSTPLTEEEQFLA
;
A
#
# COMPACT_ATOMS: atom_id res chain seq x y z
N SER A 1 8.86 25.28 -19.02
CA SER A 1 7.76 26.26 -18.85
C SER A 1 7.08 25.97 -17.52
N LEU A 2 6.82 26.98 -16.70
CA LEU A 2 6.01 26.82 -15.50
C LEU A 2 4.55 26.88 -15.95
N VAL A 3 3.92 25.72 -16.11
CA VAL A 3 2.51 25.65 -16.53
C VAL A 3 1.66 26.05 -15.33
N GLU A 4 0.85 27.09 -15.46
CA GLU A 4 -0.13 27.43 -14.43
C GLU A 4 -1.24 26.37 -14.41
N PRO A 5 -1.56 25.80 -13.22
CA PRO A 5 -2.61 24.80 -13.10
C PRO A 5 -3.98 25.44 -13.32
N ASP A 6 -4.79 24.85 -14.19
CA ASP A 6 -6.17 25.30 -14.39
C ASP A 6 -7.03 25.01 -13.14
N ASN A 7 -7.70 26.05 -12.63
CA ASN A 7 -8.55 25.96 -11.45
C ASN A 7 -9.77 25.06 -11.68
N ASN A 8 -10.27 24.96 -12.92
CA ASN A 8 -11.41 24.09 -13.23
C ASN A 8 -11.03 22.61 -13.09
N LEU A 9 -9.90 22.21 -13.66
CA LEU A 9 -9.38 20.83 -13.55
C LEU A 9 -8.99 20.50 -12.11
N LEU A 10 -8.49 21.49 -11.36
CA LEU A 10 -8.20 21.32 -9.94
C LEU A 10 -9.47 21.01 -9.14
N ASN A 11 -10.56 21.74 -9.39
CA ASN A 11 -11.84 21.50 -8.73
C ASN A 11 -12.39 20.11 -9.04
N GLU A 12 -12.19 19.61 -10.25
CA GLU A 12 -12.58 18.25 -10.64
C GLU A 12 -11.78 17.18 -9.88
N LEU A 13 -10.46 17.32 -9.78
CA LEU A 13 -9.63 16.41 -8.99
C LEU A 13 -10.00 16.46 -7.50
N VAL A 14 -10.34 17.63 -6.97
CA VAL A 14 -10.81 17.78 -5.59
C VAL A 14 -12.19 17.13 -5.41
N ALA A 15 -13.09 17.25 -6.38
CA ALA A 15 -14.39 16.58 -6.37
C ALA A 15 -14.26 15.05 -6.44
N MET A 16 -13.20 14.54 -7.08
CA MET A 16 -12.83 13.13 -7.08
C MET A 16 -12.22 12.65 -5.74
N GLY A 17 -11.98 13.56 -4.79
CA GLY A 17 -11.46 13.25 -3.47
C GLY A 17 -9.94 13.36 -3.35
N TYR A 18 -9.24 13.87 -4.37
CA TYR A 18 -7.81 14.13 -4.25
C TYR A 18 -7.55 15.42 -3.45
N PRO A 19 -6.51 15.47 -2.60
CA PRO A 19 -6.19 16.68 -1.85
C PRO A 19 -5.71 17.81 -2.80
N PRO A 20 -6.01 19.09 -2.49
CA PRO A 20 -5.79 20.20 -3.42
C PRO A 20 -4.32 20.47 -3.75
N GLU A 21 -3.42 20.33 -2.76
CA GLU A 21 -1.98 20.54 -2.96
C GLU A 21 -1.32 19.50 -3.89
N PRO A 22 -1.47 18.17 -3.67
CA PRO A 22 -0.96 17.18 -4.60
C PRO A 22 -1.66 17.24 -5.96
N ALA A 23 -2.96 17.56 -6.03
CA ALA A 23 -3.66 17.74 -7.29
C ALA A 23 -3.09 18.90 -8.13
N ARG A 24 -2.76 20.04 -7.49
CA ARG A 24 -2.07 21.16 -8.15
C ARG A 24 -0.73 20.75 -8.74
N ASN A 25 0.06 20.00 -7.97
CA ASN A 25 1.37 19.55 -8.43
C ASN A 25 1.24 18.53 -9.57
N ALA A 26 0.29 17.60 -9.48
CA ALA A 26 0.04 16.63 -10.54
C ALA A 26 -0.40 17.33 -11.84
N LEU A 27 -1.26 18.35 -11.77
CA LEU A 27 -1.66 19.13 -12.95
C LEU A 27 -0.50 19.91 -13.57
N ARG A 28 0.38 20.49 -12.74
CA ARG A 28 1.59 21.16 -13.23
C ARG A 28 2.51 20.21 -13.97
N LEU A 29 2.68 18.98 -13.45
CA LEU A 29 3.54 17.96 -14.04
C LEU A 29 2.92 17.33 -15.29
N ALA A 30 1.61 17.12 -15.30
CA ALA A 30 0.86 16.58 -16.42
C ALA A 30 0.55 17.64 -17.50
N GLY A 31 0.90 18.92 -17.27
CA GLY A 31 0.65 20.00 -18.21
C GLY A 31 -0.85 20.26 -18.45
N ASN A 32 -1.65 20.32 -17.39
CA ASN A 32 -3.12 20.49 -17.43
C ASN A 32 -3.87 19.35 -18.15
N GLN A 33 -3.33 18.14 -18.13
CA GLN A 33 -4.04 16.93 -18.56
C GLN A 33 -4.59 16.18 -17.34
N ILE A 34 -5.92 16.07 -17.23
CA ILE A 34 -6.57 15.37 -16.10
C ILE A 34 -6.12 13.91 -16.02
N SER A 35 -6.16 13.17 -17.13
CA SER A 35 -5.80 11.75 -17.14
C SER A 35 -4.39 11.51 -16.60
N GLY A 36 -3.40 12.25 -17.10
CA GLY A 36 -2.03 12.18 -16.63
C GLY A 36 -1.87 12.61 -15.16
N ALA A 37 -2.63 13.61 -14.70
CA ALA A 37 -2.62 14.03 -13.31
C ALA A 37 -3.17 12.93 -12.38
N VAL A 38 -4.25 12.25 -12.79
CA VAL A 38 -4.83 11.12 -12.04
C VAL A 38 -3.85 9.96 -11.94
N ASP A 39 -3.18 9.61 -13.04
CA ASP A 39 -2.17 8.55 -13.04
C ASP A 39 -1.01 8.87 -12.07
N LEU A 40 -0.52 10.12 -12.09
CA LEU A 40 0.51 10.58 -11.17
C LEU A 40 0.06 10.53 -9.70
N LEU A 41 -1.20 10.91 -9.43
CA LEU A 41 -1.78 10.86 -8.09
C LEU A 41 -1.97 9.42 -7.61
N ALA A 42 -2.39 8.51 -8.48
CA ALA A 42 -2.55 7.09 -8.16
C ALA A 42 -1.20 6.42 -7.85
N ILE A 43 -0.16 6.75 -8.60
CA ILE A 43 1.21 6.27 -8.33
C ILE A 43 1.71 6.81 -6.99
N ALA A 44 1.52 8.11 -6.72
CA ALA A 44 1.94 8.71 -5.45
C ALA A 44 1.18 8.12 -4.25
N ALA A 45 -0.13 7.88 -4.39
CA ALA A 45 -0.94 7.24 -3.37
C ALA A 45 -0.48 5.81 -3.11
N SER A 46 -0.25 5.01 -4.16
CA SER A 46 0.22 3.63 -4.01
C SER A 46 1.59 3.58 -3.33
N GLN A 47 2.52 4.48 -3.66
CA GLN A 47 3.80 4.57 -2.96
C GLN A 47 3.63 4.85 -1.46
N ALA A 48 2.70 5.73 -1.04
CA ALA A 48 2.44 5.96 0.39
C ALA A 48 1.95 4.69 1.12
N PHE A 49 1.17 3.84 0.46
CA PHE A 49 0.71 2.56 1.03
C PHE A 49 1.80 1.47 1.01
N TYR A 50 2.69 1.45 0.01
CA TYR A 50 3.80 0.49 -0.07
C TYR A 50 5.05 0.89 0.75
N TYR A 51 5.17 2.16 1.17
CA TYR A 51 6.26 2.62 2.05
C TYR A 51 5.88 2.71 3.53
N SER A 52 4.66 2.32 3.89
CA SER A 52 4.37 1.85 5.26
C SER A 52 4.94 0.44 5.48
N ASN A 53 6.12 0.16 4.94
CA ASN A 53 6.97 -0.86 5.53
C ASN A 53 7.47 -0.26 6.84
N PRO A 54 7.17 -0.86 8.01
CA PRO A 54 7.94 -0.61 9.22
C PRO A 54 9.35 -1.18 8.98
N SER A 55 10.12 -0.51 8.12
CA SER A 55 11.52 -0.79 7.90
C SER A 55 12.23 -0.24 9.12
N THR A 56 12.35 -1.08 10.15
CA THR A 56 13.26 -0.90 11.27
C THR A 56 14.66 -0.77 10.69
N SER A 57 15.05 0.45 10.32
CA SER A 57 16.42 0.88 10.16
C SER A 57 17.09 0.83 11.52
N ALA A 58 17.41 -0.39 11.97
CA ALA A 58 18.50 -0.59 12.90
C ALA A 58 19.79 -0.47 12.08
N ASP A 59 20.48 0.65 12.26
CA ASP A 59 21.82 0.91 11.72
C ASP A 59 22.72 -0.33 11.84
N PRO A 60 23.44 -0.75 10.78
CA PRO A 60 24.46 -1.77 10.93
C PRO A 60 25.70 -1.12 11.56
N ALA A 61 25.72 -1.05 12.89
CA ALA A 61 26.96 -0.88 13.62
C ALA A 61 27.90 -2.03 13.22
N THR A 62 29.03 -1.67 12.66
CA THR A 62 30.09 -2.59 12.26
C THR A 62 30.47 -3.49 13.44
N LYS A 63 30.48 -4.81 13.17
CA LYS A 63 30.91 -5.97 13.99
C LYS A 63 29.78 -6.97 14.29
N LYS A 64 30.16 -8.25 14.18
CA LYS A 64 29.61 -9.46 14.85
C LYS A 64 28.72 -10.36 13.98
N LYS A 65 29.34 -11.39 13.40
CA LYS A 65 28.67 -12.61 12.88
C LYS A 65 27.64 -13.16 13.90
N ASP A 66 27.90 -12.97 15.20
CA ASP A 66 27.01 -13.36 16.29
C ASP A 66 25.66 -12.61 16.29
N ALA A 67 25.63 -11.35 15.86
CA ALA A 67 24.39 -10.57 15.77
C ALA A 67 23.47 -11.12 14.67
N VAL A 68 24.06 -11.54 13.54
CA VAL A 68 23.34 -12.18 12.43
C VAL A 68 22.78 -13.53 12.86
N LEU A 69 23.59 -14.37 13.52
CA LEU A 69 23.15 -15.67 14.02
C LEU A 69 22.01 -15.53 15.05
N LYS A 70 22.12 -14.57 15.96
CA LYS A 70 21.06 -14.27 16.94
C LYS A 70 19.77 -13.80 16.27
N ARG A 71 19.87 -12.98 15.21
CA ARG A 71 18.71 -12.53 14.42
C ARG A 71 18.05 -13.71 13.70
N LEU A 72 18.84 -14.60 13.11
CA LEU A 72 18.33 -15.78 12.41
C LEU A 72 17.60 -16.72 13.36
N ARG A 73 18.17 -17.00 14.54
CA ARG A 73 17.54 -17.84 15.56
C ARG A 73 16.22 -17.26 16.08
N LYS A 74 16.15 -15.93 16.28
CA LYS A 74 14.91 -15.25 16.66
C LYS A 74 13.84 -15.37 15.57
N ARG A 75 14.22 -15.21 14.30
CA ARG A 75 13.31 -15.36 13.15
C ARG A 75 12.73 -16.78 13.10
N GLU A 76 13.56 -17.80 13.29
CA GLU A 76 13.11 -19.20 13.25
C GLU A 76 12.15 -19.52 14.39
N LEU A 77 12.45 -19.09 15.63
CA LEU A 77 11.52 -19.25 16.75
C LEU A 77 10.18 -18.55 16.50
N ALA A 78 10.19 -17.35 15.93
CA ALA A 78 8.97 -16.63 15.59
C ALA A 78 8.15 -17.39 14.54
N LEU A 79 8.79 -17.95 13.51
CA LEU A 79 8.12 -18.76 12.49
C LEU A 79 7.49 -20.03 13.07
N ASN A 80 8.20 -20.74 13.96
CA ASN A 80 7.64 -21.94 14.59
C ASN A 80 6.46 -21.61 15.52
N ARG A 81 6.52 -20.49 16.25
CA ARG A 81 5.39 -20.00 17.04
C ARG A 81 4.18 -19.66 16.16
N LEU A 82 4.39 -19.02 15.01
CA LEU A 82 3.31 -18.70 14.09
C LEU A 82 2.68 -19.96 13.49
N ARG A 83 3.51 -20.89 13.02
CA ARG A 83 3.04 -22.17 12.45
C ARG A 83 2.25 -23.02 13.42
N THR A 84 2.53 -22.91 14.72
CA THR A 84 1.79 -23.63 15.77
C THR A 84 0.54 -22.88 16.23
N ALA A 85 0.51 -21.55 16.07
CA ALA A 85 -0.65 -20.73 16.40
C ALA A 85 -1.76 -20.80 15.33
N ILE A 86 -1.38 -20.94 14.05
CA ILE A 86 -2.34 -21.08 12.95
C ILE A 86 -2.89 -22.51 12.98
N ARG A 87 -4.19 -22.66 13.22
CA ARG A 87 -4.89 -23.95 13.19
C ARG A 87 -5.12 -24.36 11.73
N PRO A 88 -4.85 -25.61 11.33
CA PRO A 88 -5.10 -26.08 9.97
C PRO A 88 -6.59 -26.21 9.64
N GLU A 89 -7.48 -26.07 10.62
CA GLU A 89 -8.94 -26.15 10.46
C GLU A 89 -9.59 -24.81 10.08
N GLU A 90 -8.83 -23.72 10.01
CA GLU A 90 -9.34 -22.38 9.66
C GLU A 90 -9.19 -22.04 8.17
N ASP A 91 -8.56 -22.91 7.36
CA ASP A 91 -8.37 -22.71 5.92
C ASP A 91 -9.66 -22.98 5.08
N ASP A 92 -10.72 -23.51 5.69
CA ASP A 92 -12.00 -23.84 5.01
C ASP A 92 -13.06 -22.70 5.06
N TYR A 93 -12.75 -21.53 5.67
CA TYR A 93 -13.78 -20.53 5.99
C TYR A 93 -14.00 -19.40 4.97
N LEU A 94 -13.53 -19.52 3.72
CA LEU A 94 -13.63 -18.41 2.74
C LEU A 94 -14.00 -18.82 1.31
N SER A 95 -14.61 -20.00 1.12
CA SER A 95 -15.23 -20.35 -0.16
C SER A 95 -16.60 -20.99 0.04
N THR A 96 -17.60 -20.16 0.37
CA THR A 96 -18.98 -20.54 0.10
C THR A 96 -19.11 -20.79 -1.39
N PRO A 97 -19.61 -21.96 -1.85
CA PRO A 97 -19.85 -22.18 -3.26
C PRO A 97 -20.90 -21.19 -3.75
N LEU A 98 -20.70 -20.62 -4.94
CA LEU A 98 -21.57 -19.60 -5.56
C LEU A 98 -23.07 -19.93 -5.49
N THR A 99 -23.42 -21.22 -5.58
CA THR A 99 -24.78 -21.74 -5.47
C THR A 99 -25.48 -21.44 -4.14
N GLU A 100 -24.73 -21.31 -3.05
CA GLU A 100 -25.27 -21.03 -1.72
C GLU A 100 -25.58 -19.53 -1.55
N GLU A 101 -24.84 -18.65 -2.24
CA GLU A 101 -25.08 -17.20 -2.25
C GLU A 101 -26.36 -16.82 -3.03
N GLU A 102 -26.66 -17.52 -4.13
CA GLU A 102 -27.83 -17.25 -4.98
C GLU A 102 -29.17 -17.49 -4.25
N GLN A 103 -29.19 -18.32 -3.20
CA GLN A 103 -30.42 -18.62 -2.44
C GLN A 103 -30.89 -17.45 -1.57
N PHE A 104 -30.01 -16.51 -1.22
CA PHE A 104 -30.38 -15.34 -0.42
C PHE A 104 -31.04 -14.21 -1.23
N LEU A 105 -31.05 -14.31 -2.57
CA LEU A 105 -31.63 -13.32 -3.49
C LEU A 105 -32.96 -13.76 -4.12
N ALA A 106 -33.49 -14.93 -3.74
CA ALA A 106 -34.74 -15.50 -4.26
C ALA A 106 -35.97 -15.13 -3.41
#